data_AF-A0A151S5D0-F1
#
_entry.id   AF-A0A151S5D0-F1
#
_cell.length_a   1.000
_cell.length_b   1.000
_cell.length_c   1.000
_cell.angle_alpha   90.00
_cell.angle_beta   90.00
_cell.angle_gamma   90.00
#
_symmetry.space_group_name_H-M   'P 1'
#
loop_
_entity.id
_entity.type
_entity.pdbx_description
1 polymer ?
#
loop_
_entity_poly.entity_id
_entity_poly.type
_entity_poly.pdbx_seq_one_letter_code
_entity_poly.pdbx_strand_id
1 'polypeptide(L)' 'MTCMSQYFSSYTLCVRNQKIKLVDSSLATIVGKESVTFSPSLTLKNALHVPNLSCNLVSTSKLNPDHNFQINI' A
#
# COMPACT_ATOMS: atom_id res chain seq x y z
N MET A 1 -6.49 -13.18 11.48
CA MET A 1 -7.63 -13.40 10.56
C MET A 1 -8.23 -12.05 10.24
N THR A 2 -8.23 -11.62 8.98
CA THR A 2 -8.95 -10.41 8.57
C THR A 2 -10.43 -10.78 8.43
N CYS A 3 -11.32 -10.00 9.06
CA CYS A 3 -12.76 -10.33 9.14
C CYS A 3 -13.54 -10.11 7.84
N MET A 4 -12.87 -9.70 6.75
CA MET A 4 -13.50 -9.25 5.51
C MET A 4 -12.97 -10.01 4.28
N SER A 5 -12.87 -11.34 4.36
CA SER A 5 -12.29 -12.15 3.28
C SER A 5 -13.04 -12.03 1.95
N GLN A 6 -14.31 -11.65 2.01
CA GLN A 6 -15.24 -11.53 0.88
C GLN A 6 -14.85 -10.50 -0.20
N TYR A 7 -13.99 -9.54 0.12
CA TYR A 7 -13.55 -8.52 -0.85
C TYR A 7 -12.26 -8.91 -1.58
N PHE A 8 -11.56 -9.96 -1.14
CA PHE A 8 -10.33 -10.41 -1.79
C PHE A 8 -10.68 -11.30 -2.98
N SER A 9 -10.33 -10.83 -4.17
CA SER A 9 -10.40 -11.63 -5.39
C SER A 9 -9.19 -12.57 -5.55
N SER A 10 -8.07 -12.23 -4.91
CA SER A 10 -6.86 -13.05 -4.87
C SER A 10 -6.02 -12.69 -3.66
N TYR A 11 -5.26 -13.67 -3.15
CA TYR A 11 -4.30 -13.48 -2.06
C TYR A 11 -3.07 -14.36 -2.29
N THR A 12 -1.90 -13.72 -2.35
CA THR A 12 -0.62 -14.41 -2.52
C THR A 12 0.31 -14.02 -1.37
N LEU A 13 0.77 -15.02 -0.62
CA LEU A 13 1.77 -14.80 0.43
C LEU A 13 3.07 -14.27 -0.16
N CYS A 14 3.65 -13.26 0.50
CA CYS A 14 4.94 -12.72 0.09
C CYS A 14 6.09 -13.50 0.72
N VAL A 15 7.16 -13.69 -0.06
CA VAL A 15 8.42 -14.27 0.43
C VAL A 15 8.95 -13.42 1.59
N ARG A 16 9.45 -14.08 2.65
CA ARG A 16 9.67 -13.59 4.04
C ARG A 16 10.51 -12.30 4.22
N ASN A 17 10.96 -11.63 3.17
CA ASN A 17 11.89 -10.50 3.25
C ASN A 17 11.36 -9.19 2.65
N GLN A 18 10.13 -9.15 2.14
CA GLN A 18 9.55 -7.91 1.63
C GLN A 18 9.10 -6.99 2.78
N LYS A 19 9.63 -5.78 2.80
CA LYS A 19 9.34 -4.76 3.81
C LYS A 19 9.18 -3.39 3.16
N ILE A 20 8.41 -2.52 3.81
CA ILE A 20 8.35 -1.10 3.50
C ILE A 20 9.08 -0.31 4.58
N LYS A 21 9.69 0.81 4.20
CA LYS A 21 10.32 1.74 5.13
C LYS A 21 9.31 2.82 5.52
N LEU A 22 9.17 3.04 6.82
CA LEU A 22 8.30 4.06 7.37
C LEU A 22 9.06 5.40 7.52
N VAL A 23 8.32 6.48 7.79
CA VAL A 23 8.88 7.84 7.93
C VAL A 23 9.86 7.94 9.10
N ASP A 24 9.60 7.21 10.18
CA ASP A 24 10.48 7.08 11.35
C ASP A 24 11.71 6.18 11.09
N SER A 25 11.94 5.78 9.83
CA SER A 25 12.96 4.85 9.36
C SER A 25 12.81 3.38 9.77
N SER A 26 11.78 3.03 10.54
CA SER A 26 11.48 1.64 10.88
C SER A 26 11.00 0.84 9.66
N LEU A 27 10.97 -0.49 9.78
CA LEU A 27 10.57 -1.40 8.71
C LEU A 27 9.30 -2.17 9.07
N ALA A 28 8.29 -2.11 8.21
CA ALA A 28 7.07 -2.90 8.34
C ALA A 28 7.06 -4.06 7.34
N THR A 29 6.73 -5.26 7.82
CA THR A 29 6.74 -6.49 7.01
C THR A 29 5.48 -6.60 6.15
N ILE A 30 5.66 -6.92 4.86
CA ILE A 30 4.58 -7.29 3.96
C ILE A 30 4.38 -8.80 4.04
N VAL A 31 3.17 -9.24 4.40
CA VAL A 31 2.85 -10.68 4.51
C VAL A 31 2.17 -11.24 3.27
N GLY A 32 1.55 -10.37 2.47
CA GLY A 32 0.83 -10.79 1.27
C GLY A 32 0.56 -9.64 0.30
N LYS A 33 0.20 -10.04 -0.91
CA LYS A 33 -0.31 -9.17 -1.97
C LYS A 33 -1.67 -9.67 -2.41
N GLU A 34 -2.56 -8.74 -2.71
CA GLU A 34 -3.94 -9.05 -3.01
C GLU A 34 -4.52 -8.10 -4.04
N SER A 35 -5.59 -8.55 -4.68
CA SER A 35 -6.47 -7.70 -5.47
C SER A 35 -7.81 -7.61 -4.75
N VAL A 36 -8.23 -6.39 -4.43
CA VAL A 36 -9.43 -6.13 -3.64
C VAL A 36 -10.44 -5.38 -4.50
N THR A 37 -11.63 -5.94 -4.64
CA THR A 37 -12.75 -5.29 -5.34
C THR A 37 -13.73 -4.79 -4.30
N PHE A 38 -13.80 -3.46 -4.13
CA PHE A 38 -14.73 -2.82 -3.19
C PHE A 38 -16.10 -2.59 -3.83
N SER A 39 -16.10 -2.30 -5.13
CA SER A 39 -17.30 -2.08 -5.94
C SER A 39 -17.00 -2.47 -7.40
N PRO A 40 -18.03 -2.62 -8.27
CA PRO A 40 -17.82 -2.92 -9.68
C PRO A 40 -16.91 -1.92 -10.42
N SER A 41 -16.81 -0.69 -9.92
CA SER A 41 -15.97 0.38 -10.50
C SER A 41 -14.64 0.59 -9.78
N LEU A 42 -14.42 0.00 -8.60
CA LEU A 42 -13.23 0.21 -7.79
C LEU A 42 -12.55 -1.11 -7.41
N THR A 43 -11.47 -1.40 -8.11
CA THR A 43 -10.57 -2.52 -7.85
C THR A 43 -9.18 -2.01 -7.52
N LEU A 44 -8.70 -2.30 -6.32
CA LEU A 44 -7.30 -2.07 -5.95
C LEU A 44 -6.48 -3.27 -6.42
N LYS A 45 -5.71 -3.05 -7.48
CA LYS A 45 -4.70 -4.02 -7.93
C LYS A 45 -3.43 -3.86 -7.08
N ASN A 46 -2.79 -4.97 -6.75
CA ASN A 46 -1.51 -5.01 -6.04
C ASN A 46 -1.55 -4.38 -4.63
N ALA A 47 -2.67 -4.52 -3.91
CA ALA A 47 -2.76 -4.10 -2.52
C ALA A 47 -1.79 -4.93 -1.64
N LEU A 48 -1.16 -4.27 -0.67
CA LEU A 48 -0.19 -4.88 0.24
C LEU A 48 -0.84 -5.15 1.59
N HIS A 49 -0.82 -6.40 2.04
CA HIS A 49 -1.23 -6.74 3.39
C HIS A 49 -0.04 -6.52 4.34
N VAL A 50 -0.14 -5.47 5.16
CA VAL A 50 0.86 -5.06 6.16
C VAL A 50 0.20 -5.06 7.55
N PRO A 51 0.32 -6.15 8.34
CA PRO A 51 -0.46 -6.32 9.58
C PRO A 51 -0.15 -5.33 10.69
N ASN A 52 1.06 -4.76 10.67
CA ASN A 52 1.53 -3.80 11.67
C ASN A 52 1.96 -2.50 10.98
N LEU A 53 0.97 -1.68 10.61
CA LEU A 53 1.17 -0.37 10.01
C LEU A 53 0.57 0.71 10.90
N SER A 54 1.30 1.10 11.95
CA SER A 54 0.89 2.12 12.91
C SER A 54 1.44 3.51 12.53
N CYS A 55 1.09 4.00 11.34
CA CYS A 55 1.48 5.33 10.90
C CYS A 55 0.42 5.97 9.99
N ASN A 56 0.43 7.29 9.91
CA ASN A 56 -0.41 8.01 8.96
C ASN A 56 0.14 7.84 7.54
N LEU A 57 -0.77 7.68 6.56
CA LEU A 57 -0.43 7.66 5.15
C LEU A 57 -0.58 9.06 4.57
N VAL A 58 0.42 9.50 3.82
CA VAL A 58 0.38 10.79 3.11
C VAL A 58 0.52 10.51 1.61
N SER A 59 -0.42 11.01 0.83
CA SER A 59 -0.39 10.86 -0.63
C SER A 59 0.48 11.95 -1.23
N THR A 60 1.54 11.58 -1.95
CA THR A 60 2.45 12.55 -2.61
C THR A 60 1.73 13.38 -3.66
N SER A 61 0.72 12.82 -4.34
CA SER A 61 -0.13 13.55 -5.28
C SER A 61 -0.92 14.70 -4.66
N LYS A 62 -1.11 14.69 -3.34
CA LYS A 62 -1.79 15.76 -2.58
C LYS A 62 -0.81 16.73 -1.91
N LEU A 63 0.47 16.39 -1.84
CA LEU A 63 1.52 17.24 -1.27
C LEU A 63 2.15 18.20 -2.28
N ASN A 64 1.91 17.98 -3.58
CA ASN A 64 2.30 18.90 -4.63
C ASN A 64 1.09 19.76 -5.03
N PRO A 65 0.89 20.95 -4.45
CA PRO A 65 0.17 22.00 -5.14
C PRO A 65 1.09 22.53 -6.25
N ASP A 66 0.97 22.00 -7.48
CA ASP A 66 1.49 22.57 -8.73
C ASP A 66 2.87 23.25 -8.69
N HIS A 67 3.84 22.74 -7.92
CA HIS A 67 5.20 23.28 -7.95
C HIS A 67 5.96 22.63 -9.09
N ASN A 68 5.96 23.32 -10.23
CA ASN A 68 6.87 23.15 -11.37
C ASN A 68 8.34 23.17 -10.87
N PHE A 69 8.84 22.07 -10.35
CA PHE A 69 10.28 21.89 -10.23
C PHE A 69 10.83 21.48 -11.59
N GLN A 70 11.11 22.49 -12.41
CA GLN A 70 11.91 22.34 -13.61
C GLN A 70 13.34 22.03 -13.16
N ILE A 71 13.71 20.76 -13.18
CA ILE A 71 15.10 20.34 -13.02
C ILE A 71 15.79 20.68 -14.33
N ASN A 72 16.49 21.81 -14.35
CA ASN A 72 17.48 22.10 -15.39
C ASN A 72 18.68 21.18 -15.13
N ILE A 73 18.91 20.24 -16.05
CA ILE A 73 20.21 19.59 -16.26
C ILE A 73 20.94 20.38 -17.33
#